data_AF-A0A2G9M0I6-F1
#
_entry.id   AF-A0A2G9M0I6-F1
#
_cell.length_a   1.000
_cell.length_b   1.000
_cell.length_c   1.000
_cell.angle_alpha   90.00
_cell.angle_beta   90.00
_cell.angle_gamma   90.00
#
_symmetry.space_group_name_H-M   'P 1'
#
loop_
_entity.id
_entity.type
_entity.pdbx_description
1 polymer ?
#
loop_
_entity_poly.entity_id
_entity_poly.type
_entity_poly.pdbx_seq_one_letter_code
_entity_poly.pdbx_strand_id
1 'polypeptide(L)'
;MVYEKLIEKLKAKGWSNKDIVETIRILNAPPENKKQSIVSLDSTVYWFALILMIIGSIVLSIIMIPSLLALNAFALYFIIIIVAYAFGTMFSILISEIETMQGRRIIAQLFIPALALVNMYYITRVTNIFATAMNIKNPHNPIIMSGIYAFFFIAPYFINEIARKIRIIKIE
;
A
#
# COMPACT_ATOMS: atom_id res chain seq x y z
N MET A 1 35.75 5.02 6.14
CA MET A 1 34.98 6.16 6.68
C MET A 1 33.82 5.82 7.62
N VAL A 2 32.73 5.14 7.22
CA VAL A 2 31.60 4.86 8.15
C VAL A 2 32.00 3.95 9.32
N TYR A 3 32.78 2.90 9.05
CA TYR A 3 33.18 1.91 10.06
C TYR A 3 34.25 2.41 11.03
N GLU A 4 35.14 3.32 10.62
CA GLU A 4 36.18 3.87 11.50
C GLU A 4 35.57 4.65 12.67
N LYS A 5 34.56 5.49 12.38
CA LYS A 5 33.81 6.20 13.42
C LYS A 5 33.03 5.26 14.34
N LEU A 6 32.55 4.12 13.82
CA LEU A 6 31.87 3.11 14.62
C LEU A 6 32.86 2.36 15.54
N ILE A 7 34.03 1.99 15.02
CA ILE A 7 35.11 1.34 15.78
C ILE A 7 35.55 2.25 16.95
N GLU A 8 35.78 3.54 16.70
CA GLU A 8 36.15 4.49 17.75
C GLU A 8 35.09 4.59 18.84
N LYS A 9 33.80 4.68 18.46
CA LYS A 9 32.69 4.72 19.42
C LYS A 9 32.58 3.43 20.24
N LEU A 10 32.80 2.27 19.64
CA LEU A 10 32.74 0.98 20.34
C LEU A 10 33.93 0.80 21.28
N LYS A 11 35.13 1.20 20.86
CA LYS A 11 36.33 1.24 21.72
C LYS A 11 36.12 2.18 22.92
N ALA A 12 35.58 3.38 22.69
CA ALA A 12 35.28 4.34 23.76
C ALA A 12 34.24 3.81 24.76
N LYS A 13 33.37 2.89 24.33
CA LYS A 13 32.41 2.16 25.20
C LYS A 13 33.01 0.95 25.91
N GLY A 14 34.31 0.70 25.77
CA GLY A 14 35.01 -0.40 26.43
C GLY A 14 34.79 -1.77 25.79
N TRP A 15 34.33 -1.83 24.54
CA TRP A 15 34.18 -3.11 23.84
C TRP A 15 35.54 -3.72 23.52
N SER A 16 35.64 -5.05 23.63
CA SER A 16 36.87 -5.74 23.28
C SER A 16 37.09 -5.69 21.76
N ASN A 17 38.35 -5.67 21.33
CA ASN A 17 38.67 -5.69 19.89
C ASN A 17 38.07 -6.92 19.18
N LYS A 18 37.91 -8.04 19.89
CA LYS A 18 37.28 -9.26 19.35
C LYS A 18 35.80 -9.01 19.06
N ASP A 19 35.06 -8.40 19.97
CA ASP A 19 33.63 -8.12 19.80
C ASP A 19 33.39 -7.08 18.70
N ILE A 20 34.28 -6.10 18.58
CA ILE A 20 34.21 -5.08 17.52
C ILE A 20 34.39 -5.73 16.15
N VAL A 21 35.41 -6.59 15.99
CA VAL A 21 35.66 -7.30 14.73
C VAL A 21 34.50 -8.22 14.38
N GLU A 22 33.95 -8.93 15.37
CA GLU A 22 32.80 -9.82 15.16
C GLU A 22 31.53 -9.05 14.78
N THR A 23 31.28 -7.90 15.41
CA THR A 23 30.14 -7.03 15.08
C THR A 23 30.25 -6.47 13.67
N ILE A 24 31.45 -6.04 13.27
CA ILE A 24 31.71 -5.57 11.90
C ILE A 24 31.55 -6.71 10.90
N ARG A 25 31.99 -7.92 11.25
CA ARG A 25 31.80 -9.12 10.43
C ARG A 25 30.33 -9.44 10.21
N ILE A 26 29.50 -9.34 11.24
CA ILE A 26 28.04 -9.53 11.15
C ILE A 26 27.39 -8.42 10.33
N LEU A 27 27.80 -7.16 10.52
CA LEU A 27 27.29 -6.01 9.76
C LEU A 27 27.68 -6.05 8.27
N ASN A 28 28.86 -6.58 7.96
CA ASN A 28 29.39 -6.73 6.60
C ASN A 28 29.10 -8.08 5.96
N ALA A 29 28.47 -9.01 6.67
CA ALA A 29 28.07 -10.27 6.09
C ALA A 29 27.10 -9.99 4.93
N PRO A 30 27.32 -10.59 3.75
CA PRO A 30 26.41 -10.45 2.62
C PRO A 30 24.98 -10.77 3.08
N PRO A 31 23.95 -10.03 2.60
CA PRO A 31 22.57 -10.24 3.02
C PRO A 31 22.08 -11.68 2.79
N GLU A 32 22.76 -12.45 1.93
CA GLU A 32 22.54 -13.87 1.66
C GLU A 32 22.76 -14.79 2.88
N ASN A 33 23.52 -14.35 3.90
CA ASN A 33 23.74 -15.09 5.15
C ASN A 33 22.81 -14.63 6.30
N LYS A 34 21.84 -13.74 6.06
CA LYS A 34 20.76 -13.51 7.03
C LYS A 34 19.97 -14.81 7.15
N LYS A 35 19.92 -15.37 8.38
CA LYS A 35 19.18 -16.59 8.74
C LYS A 35 17.89 -16.73 7.92
N GLN A 36 17.73 -17.88 7.27
CA GLN A 36 16.59 -18.26 6.42
C GLN A 36 15.21 -18.02 7.08
N SER A 37 15.15 -17.99 8.43
CA SER A 37 13.98 -17.62 9.23
C SER A 37 13.54 -16.15 9.14
N ILE A 38 14.44 -15.22 8.80
CA ILE A 38 14.10 -13.79 8.61
C ILE A 38 13.44 -13.62 7.23
N VAL A 39 13.95 -14.32 6.21
CA VAL A 39 13.40 -14.29 4.84
C VAL A 39 12.00 -14.94 4.77
N SER A 40 11.71 -15.95 5.59
CA SER A 40 10.36 -16.55 5.63
C SER A 40 9.32 -15.65 6.30
N LEU A 41 9.70 -14.85 7.30
CA LEU A 41 8.79 -13.88 7.93
C LEU A 41 8.38 -12.78 6.94
N ASP A 42 9.31 -12.33 6.09
CA ASP A 42 9.05 -11.34 5.04
C ASP A 42 8.02 -11.85 4.01
N SER A 43 7.96 -13.17 3.80
CA SER A 43 6.94 -13.82 2.95
C SER A 43 5.56 -13.84 3.60
N THR A 44 5.47 -14.23 4.87
CA THR A 44 4.19 -14.26 5.60
C THR A 44 3.60 -12.85 5.75
N VAL A 45 4.42 -11.85 6.07
CA VAL A 45 3.99 -10.46 6.21
C VAL A 45 3.43 -9.93 4.89
N TYR A 46 4.08 -10.23 3.76
CA TYR A 46 3.59 -9.88 2.42
C TYR A 46 2.17 -10.41 2.18
N TRP A 47 1.95 -11.72 2.40
CA TRP A 47 0.65 -12.34 2.15
C TRP A 47 -0.40 -11.83 3.11
N PHE A 48 -0.05 -11.61 4.38
CA PHE A 48 -0.95 -11.04 5.37
C PHE A 48 -1.38 -9.62 4.99
N ALA A 49 -0.43 -8.78 4.56
CA ALA A 49 -0.75 -7.43 4.11
C ALA A 49 -1.62 -7.44 2.84
N LEU A 50 -1.40 -8.37 1.92
CA LEU A 50 -2.26 -8.54 0.75
C LEU A 50 -3.69 -8.96 1.13
N ILE A 51 -3.83 -9.89 2.08
CA ILE A 51 -5.13 -10.28 2.62
C ILE A 51 -5.81 -9.09 3.32
N LEU A 52 -5.07 -8.33 4.14
CA LEU A 52 -5.57 -7.14 4.82
C LEU A 52 -6.09 -6.10 3.83
N MET A 53 -5.36 -5.89 2.72
CA MET A 53 -5.77 -5.02 1.63
C MET A 53 -7.08 -5.47 0.97
N ILE A 54 -7.24 -6.76 0.73
CA ILE A 54 -8.49 -7.32 0.17
C ILE A 54 -9.65 -7.12 1.16
N ILE A 55 -9.45 -7.48 2.44
CA ILE A 55 -10.48 -7.34 3.49
C ILE A 55 -10.88 -5.87 3.65
N GLY A 56 -9.91 -4.97 3.78
CA GLY A 56 -10.16 -3.53 3.90
C GLY A 56 -10.95 -2.99 2.72
N SER A 57 -10.64 -3.46 1.50
CA SER A 57 -11.37 -3.09 0.29
C SER A 57 -12.83 -3.57 0.31
N ILE A 58 -13.09 -4.79 0.79
CA ILE A 58 -14.45 -5.34 0.91
C ILE A 58 -15.25 -4.59 1.97
N VAL A 59 -14.66 -4.36 3.15
CA VAL A 59 -15.29 -3.62 4.25
C VAL A 59 -15.67 -2.22 3.79
N LEU A 60 -14.76 -1.54 3.09
CA LEU A 60 -15.03 -0.22 2.53
C LEU A 60 -16.21 -0.24 1.55
N SER A 61 -16.24 -1.22 0.64
CA SER A 61 -17.34 -1.37 -0.31
C SER A 61 -18.68 -1.54 0.39
N ILE A 62 -18.75 -2.35 1.45
CA ILE A 62 -19.98 -2.53 2.24
C ILE A 62 -20.41 -1.21 2.88
N ILE A 63 -19.48 -0.48 3.49
CA ILE A 63 -19.74 0.83 4.11
C ILE A 63 -20.20 1.86 3.08
N MET A 64 -19.80 1.73 1.81
CA MET A 64 -20.21 2.63 0.73
C MET A 64 -21.64 2.38 0.20
N ILE A 65 -22.22 1.19 0.42
CA ILE A 65 -23.57 0.85 -0.10
C ILE A 65 -24.65 1.86 0.35
N PRO A 66 -24.79 2.21 1.64
CA PRO A 66 -25.81 3.17 2.07
C PRO A 66 -25.63 4.54 1.40
N SER A 67 -24.38 4.99 1.25
CA SER A 67 -24.05 6.26 0.60
C SER A 67 -24.44 6.26 -0.88
N LEU A 68 -24.17 5.16 -1.60
CA LEU A 68 -24.56 4.98 -3.01
C LEU A 68 -26.09 5.02 -3.20
N LEU A 69 -26.86 4.55 -2.21
CA LEU A 69 -28.33 4.54 -2.27
C LEU A 69 -28.96 5.87 -1.85
N ALA A 70 -28.42 6.53 -0.82
CA ALA A 70 -29.05 7.68 -0.19
C ALA A 70 -28.68 9.03 -0.84
N LEU A 71 -27.51 9.12 -1.47
CA LEU A 71 -26.98 10.40 -1.94
C LEU A 71 -27.28 10.67 -3.41
N ASN A 72 -27.41 11.95 -3.74
CA ASN A 72 -27.43 12.40 -5.13
C ASN A 72 -26.05 12.21 -5.79
N ALA A 73 -26.02 12.25 -7.13
CA ALA A 73 -24.80 11.99 -7.89
C ALA A 73 -23.62 12.88 -7.45
N PHE A 74 -23.83 14.19 -7.27
CA PHE A 74 -22.76 15.12 -6.92
C PHE A 74 -22.13 14.84 -5.55
N ALA A 75 -22.95 14.72 -4.50
CA ALA A 75 -22.47 14.42 -3.15
C ALA A 75 -21.80 13.04 -3.09
N LEU A 76 -22.33 12.07 -3.84
CA LEU A 76 -21.76 10.74 -3.94
C LEU A 76 -20.38 10.75 -4.58
N TYR A 77 -20.18 11.42 -5.72
CA TYR A 77 -18.87 11.55 -6.34
C TYR A 77 -17.86 12.22 -5.40
N PHE A 78 -18.28 13.26 -4.68
CA PHE A 78 -17.43 13.94 -3.72
C PHE A 78 -16.95 13.01 -2.60
N ILE A 79 -17.85 12.23 -2.00
CA ILE A 79 -17.48 11.25 -0.97
C ILE A 79 -16.59 10.15 -1.55
N ILE A 80 -16.92 9.63 -2.73
CA ILE A 80 -16.11 8.61 -3.41
C ILE A 80 -14.68 9.11 -3.62
N ILE A 81 -14.49 10.36 -4.05
CA ILE A 81 -13.15 10.94 -4.24
C ILE A 81 -12.38 11.01 -2.92
N ILE A 82 -13.00 11.54 -1.86
CA ILE A 82 -12.37 11.66 -0.54
C ILE A 82 -11.98 10.28 -0.01
N VAL A 83 -12.92 9.33 -0.05
CA VAL A 83 -12.73 7.97 0.42
C VAL A 83 -11.66 7.26 -0.39
N ALA A 84 -11.73 7.32 -1.73
CA ALA A 84 -10.75 6.72 -2.62
C ALA A 84 -9.34 7.25 -2.34
N TYR A 85 -9.20 8.57 -2.19
CA TYR A 85 -7.90 9.18 -1.91
C TYR A 85 -7.35 8.81 -0.52
N ALA A 86 -8.21 8.81 0.51
CA ALA A 86 -7.82 8.43 1.87
C ALA A 86 -7.35 6.98 1.94
N PHE A 87 -8.12 6.06 1.38
CA PHE A 87 -7.75 4.64 1.32
C PHE A 87 -6.56 4.41 0.39
N GLY A 88 -6.50 5.09 -0.75
CA GLY A 88 -5.35 5.05 -1.64
C GLY A 88 -4.06 5.44 -0.93
N THR A 89 -4.11 6.45 -0.05
CA THR A 89 -2.98 6.88 0.76
C THR A 89 -2.58 5.78 1.75
N MET A 90 -3.54 5.23 2.49
CA MET A 90 -3.29 4.12 3.43
C MET A 90 -2.67 2.91 2.74
N PHE A 91 -3.20 2.51 1.58
CA PHE A 91 -2.67 1.40 0.80
C PHE A 91 -1.28 1.74 0.24
N SER A 92 -1.05 2.96 -0.23
CA SER A 92 0.27 3.36 -0.74
C SER A 92 1.39 3.18 0.31
N ILE A 93 1.09 3.43 1.59
CA ILE A 93 2.03 3.21 2.70
C ILE A 93 2.27 1.72 2.88
N LEU A 94 1.19 0.92 3.01
CA LEU A 94 1.28 -0.54 3.16
C LEU A 94 2.10 -1.17 2.03
N ILE A 95 1.84 -0.77 0.79
CA ILE A 95 2.56 -1.27 -0.37
C ILE A 95 4.01 -0.82 -0.39
N SER A 96 4.30 0.44 -0.07
CA SER A 96 5.68 0.91 -0.03
C SER A 96 6.51 0.11 0.97
N GLU A 97 5.95 -0.27 2.11
CA GLU A 97 6.61 -1.13 3.09
C GLU A 97 6.85 -2.54 2.50
N ILE A 98 5.82 -3.14 1.88
CA ILE A 98 5.92 -4.47 1.27
C ILE A 98 6.95 -4.51 0.13
N GLU A 99 6.98 -3.49 -0.74
CA GLU A 99 7.92 -3.40 -1.86
C GLU A 99 9.38 -3.41 -1.38
N THR A 100 9.67 -2.69 -0.29
CA THR A 100 11.02 -2.64 0.28
C THR A 100 11.51 -3.98 0.84
N MET A 101 10.59 -4.88 1.23
CA MET A 101 10.94 -6.19 1.80
C MET A 101 11.26 -7.24 0.73
N GLN A 102 10.51 -7.28 -0.39
CA GLN A 102 10.62 -8.39 -1.37
C GLN A 102 11.13 -8.00 -2.76
N GLY A 103 11.31 -6.71 -3.07
CA GLY A 103 11.74 -6.27 -4.41
C GLY A 103 10.72 -6.55 -5.54
N ARG A 104 9.51 -7.04 -5.21
CA ARG A 104 8.44 -7.39 -6.17
C ARG A 104 7.56 -6.20 -6.55
N ARG A 105 8.20 -5.15 -7.06
CA ARG A 105 7.57 -3.87 -7.36
C ARG A 105 6.49 -3.94 -8.45
N ILE A 106 6.64 -4.82 -9.43
CA ILE A 106 5.72 -4.94 -10.57
C ILE A 106 4.34 -5.50 -10.15
N ILE A 107 4.32 -6.45 -9.20
CA ILE A 107 3.08 -7.09 -8.76
C ILE A 107 2.18 -6.06 -8.06
N ALA A 108 2.75 -5.23 -7.20
CA ALA A 108 2.01 -4.17 -6.51
C ALA A 108 1.41 -3.17 -7.50
N GLN A 109 2.19 -2.72 -8.49
CA GLN A 109 1.75 -1.72 -9.48
C GLN A 109 0.53 -2.13 -10.30
N LEU A 110 0.40 -3.43 -10.62
CA LEU A 110 -0.74 -3.92 -11.39
C LEU A 110 -1.90 -4.38 -10.49
N PHE A 111 -1.59 -4.98 -9.34
CA PHE A 111 -2.58 -5.55 -8.44
C PHE A 111 -3.49 -4.46 -7.83
N ILE A 112 -2.94 -3.30 -7.48
CA ILE A 112 -3.67 -2.21 -6.83
C ILE A 112 -4.75 -1.61 -7.74
N PRO A 113 -4.45 -1.15 -8.98
CA PRO A 113 -5.47 -0.69 -9.91
C PRO A 113 -6.53 -1.76 -10.20
N ALA A 114 -6.10 -3.02 -10.37
CA ALA A 114 -7.01 -4.11 -10.67
C ALA A 114 -7.99 -4.34 -9.51
N LEU A 115 -7.51 -4.38 -8.27
CA LEU A 115 -8.33 -4.54 -7.07
C LEU A 115 -9.35 -3.40 -6.94
N ALA A 116 -8.92 -2.15 -7.13
CA ALA A 116 -9.79 -0.98 -7.05
C ALA A 116 -10.89 -1.00 -8.13
N LEU A 117 -10.53 -1.27 -9.39
CA LEU A 117 -11.47 -1.32 -10.51
C LEU A 117 -12.49 -2.43 -10.34
N VAL A 118 -12.02 -3.66 -10.04
CA VAL A 118 -12.87 -4.83 -9.87
C VAL A 118 -13.83 -4.60 -8.71
N ASN A 119 -13.32 -4.19 -7.55
CA ASN A 119 -14.14 -4.00 -6.36
C ASN A 119 -15.21 -2.92 -6.57
N MET A 120 -14.84 -1.75 -7.10
CA MET A 120 -15.80 -0.66 -7.31
C MET A 120 -16.83 -0.98 -8.41
N TYR A 121 -16.43 -1.72 -9.44
CA TYR A 121 -17.35 -2.19 -10.48
C TYR A 121 -18.41 -3.14 -9.91
N TYR A 122 -17.98 -4.15 -9.13
CA TYR A 122 -18.90 -5.11 -8.52
C TYR A 122 -19.83 -4.44 -7.51
N ILE A 123 -19.31 -3.58 -6.63
CA ILE A 123 -20.17 -2.93 -5.63
C ILE A 123 -21.22 -2.03 -6.28
N THR A 124 -20.85 -1.24 -7.29
CA THR A 124 -21.82 -0.37 -7.98
C THR A 124 -22.90 -1.19 -8.68
N ARG A 125 -22.54 -2.34 -9.28
CA ARG A 125 -23.51 -3.28 -9.88
C ARG A 125 -24.46 -3.86 -8.84
N VAL A 126 -23.92 -4.34 -7.73
CA VAL A 126 -24.71 -4.91 -6.62
C VAL A 126 -25.64 -3.84 -6.06
N THR A 127 -25.14 -2.63 -5.80
CA THR A 127 -25.96 -1.53 -5.29
C THR A 127 -27.06 -1.12 -6.26
N ASN A 128 -26.82 -1.11 -7.58
CA ASN A 128 -27.88 -0.83 -8.56
C ASN A 128 -28.98 -1.90 -8.56
N ILE A 129 -28.63 -3.17 -8.34
CA ILE A 129 -29.62 -4.26 -8.17
C ILE A 129 -30.47 -4.00 -6.93
N PHE A 130 -29.84 -3.65 -5.79
CA PHE A 130 -30.55 -3.28 -4.57
C PHE A 130 -31.41 -2.03 -4.74
N ALA A 131 -30.91 -1.00 -5.42
CA ALA A 131 -31.65 0.22 -5.72
C ALA A 131 -32.91 -0.09 -6.53
N THR A 132 -32.80 -0.95 -7.53
CA THR A 132 -33.93 -1.40 -8.36
C THR A 132 -34.94 -2.20 -7.54
N ALA A 133 -34.46 -3.11 -6.69
CA ALA A 133 -35.31 -3.90 -5.78
C ALA A 133 -36.09 -3.02 -4.79
N MET A 134 -35.52 -1.89 -4.38
CA MET A 134 -36.14 -0.89 -3.49
C MET A 134 -36.91 0.21 -4.26
N ASN A 135 -37.00 0.11 -5.59
CA ASN A 135 -37.66 1.10 -6.45
C ASN A 135 -37.05 2.52 -6.35
N ILE A 136 -35.75 2.61 -6.03
CA ILE A 136 -34.98 3.86 -5.95
C ILE A 136 -34.52 4.23 -7.36
N LYS A 137 -35.02 5.35 -7.88
CA LYS A 137 -34.71 5.85 -9.24
C LYS A 137 -33.40 6.66 -9.27
N ASN A 138 -32.28 6.04 -8.92
CA ASN A 138 -30.96 6.67 -9.00
C ASN A 138 -29.86 5.66 -9.41
N PRO A 139 -29.93 5.09 -10.62
CA PRO A 139 -28.91 4.15 -11.08
C PRO A 139 -27.60 4.89 -11.37
N HIS A 140 -26.49 4.39 -10.84
CA HIS A 140 -25.16 4.93 -11.11
C HIS A 140 -24.47 4.10 -12.19
N ASN A 141 -23.71 4.73 -13.09
CA ASN A 141 -22.96 3.98 -14.09
C ASN A 141 -21.73 3.30 -13.45
N PRO A 142 -21.65 1.96 -13.43
CA PRO A 142 -20.55 1.23 -12.77
C PRO A 142 -19.17 1.53 -13.36
N ILE A 143 -19.10 1.82 -14.66
CA ILE A 143 -17.83 2.08 -15.36
C ILE A 143 -17.28 3.46 -14.97
N ILE A 144 -18.15 4.47 -14.89
CA ILE A 144 -17.75 5.82 -14.51
C ILE A 144 -17.33 5.84 -13.03
N MET A 145 -18.12 5.21 -12.16
CA MET A 145 -17.82 5.12 -10.74
C MET A 145 -16.50 4.39 -10.47
N SER A 146 -16.26 3.26 -11.13
CA SER A 146 -15.01 2.53 -10.98
C SER A 146 -13.81 3.29 -11.53
N GLY A 147 -13.96 3.99 -12.65
CA GLY A 147 -12.91 4.83 -13.22
C GLY A 147 -12.49 5.97 -12.30
N ILE A 148 -13.46 6.73 -11.76
CA ILE A 148 -13.19 7.83 -10.82
C ILE A 148 -12.56 7.29 -9.54
N TYR A 149 -13.15 6.25 -8.93
CA TYR A 149 -12.60 5.65 -7.71
C TYR A 149 -11.16 5.17 -7.94
N ALA A 150 -10.91 4.39 -9.00
CA ALA A 150 -9.58 3.87 -9.28
C ALA A 150 -8.57 5.01 -9.52
N PHE A 151 -8.93 6.04 -10.28
CA PHE A 151 -8.04 7.17 -10.54
C PHE A 151 -7.58 7.84 -9.24
N PHE A 152 -8.52 8.21 -8.36
CA PHE A 152 -8.20 8.87 -7.09
C PHE A 152 -7.55 7.94 -6.06
N PHE A 153 -7.87 6.65 -6.09
CA PHE A 153 -7.24 5.64 -5.25
C PHE A 153 -5.78 5.39 -5.60
N ILE A 154 -5.43 5.38 -6.89
CA ILE A 154 -4.07 5.13 -7.36
C ILE A 154 -3.21 6.40 -7.27
N ALA A 155 -3.80 7.58 -7.40
CA ALA A 155 -3.11 8.88 -7.35
C ALA A 155 -2.05 9.02 -6.23
N PRO A 156 -2.36 8.77 -4.93
CA PRO A 156 -1.37 8.92 -3.86
C PRO A 156 -0.14 8.01 -4.02
N TYR A 157 -0.31 6.79 -4.53
CA TYR A 157 0.82 5.90 -4.81
C TYR A 157 1.76 6.50 -5.86
N PHE A 158 1.23 6.98 -6.99
CA PHE A 158 2.05 7.62 -8.03
C PHE A 158 2.70 8.93 -7.56
N ILE A 159 1.98 9.75 -6.78
CA ILE A 159 2.53 10.99 -6.21
C ILE A 159 3.74 10.66 -5.32
N ASN A 160 3.58 9.69 -4.40
CA ASN A 160 4.65 9.25 -3.50
C ASN A 160 5.83 8.65 -4.26
N GLU A 161 5.57 7.89 -5.31
CA GLU A 161 6.60 7.32 -6.17
C GLU A 161 7.41 8.38 -6.90
N ILE A 162 6.73 9.36 -7.52
CA ILE A 162 7.39 10.46 -8.24
C ILE A 162 8.20 11.30 -7.26
N ALA A 163 7.65 11.64 -6.10
CA ALA A 163 8.33 12.40 -5.06
C ALA A 163 9.60 11.67 -4.56
N ARG A 164 9.54 10.35 -4.39
CA ARG A 164 10.68 9.51 -4.02
C ARG A 164 11.79 9.57 -5.08
N LYS A 165 11.44 9.42 -6.36
CA LYS A 165 12.42 9.51 -7.47
C LYS A 165 13.12 10.87 -7.53
N ILE A 166 12.37 11.97 -7.41
CA ILE A 166 12.93 13.32 -7.42
C ILE A 166 13.92 13.52 -6.26
N ARG A 167 13.61 12.99 -5.08
CA ARG A 167 14.50 13.10 -3.90
C ARG A 167 15.83 12.37 -4.08
N ILE A 168 15.85 11.24 -4.79
CA ILE A 168 17.08 10.47 -5.06
C ILE A 168 17.99 11.25 -6.01
N ILE A 169 17.44 11.82 -7.09
CA ILE A 169 18.20 12.60 -8.09
C ILE A 169 18.87 13.84 -7.47
N LYS A 170 18.29 14.42 -6.42
CA LYS A 170 18.83 15.63 -5.77
C LYS A 170 20.01 15.35 -4.81
N ILE A 171 20.34 14.08 -4.56
CA ILE A 171 21.42 13.66 -3.64
C ILE A 171 22.67 13.20 -4.42
N GLU A 172 22.54 12.91 -5.72
CA GLU A 172 23.66 12.71 -6.65
C GLU A 172 24.15 14.05 -7.23
#